data_AF-A0A6A6C767-F1
#
_entry.id   AF-A0A6A6C767-F1
#
_cell.length_a   1.000
_cell.length_b   1.000
_cell.length_c   1.000
_cell.angle_alpha   90.00
_cell.angle_beta   90.00
_cell.angle_gamma   90.00
#
_symmetry.space_group_name_H-M   'P 1'
#
loop_
_entity.id
_entity.type
_entity.pdbx_description
1 polymer ?
#
loop_
_entity_poly.entity_id
_entity_poly.type
_entity_poly.pdbx_seq_one_letter_code
_entity_poly.pdbx_strand_id
1 'polypeptide(L)'
;MESAPATTAAQVCLTCKLRKKGCDKLLPCCLQCRYLPVAVTPPSPAPTDVVVVQRLGGGAWYPSPPSPRTFGSDFRSSSQTICDQVCQTIGEIGQHADVLAHCYFRGLHLWLPFLSRDTLHRSLVRFPAFGDADFSLLLLCVCLIGYIPASEAAFRLDELYQRAKAAAALLQLYPVASLNSIRAFTLLAIYEYCTQRVDDALTTLTVAIRMSYSIHLEEKGQRHPRVHDEPRTDVDVYQSEANNLWWTLVICERLLVLETSNPWQPLLTPLPSEVHSLPSSSATPPKVTSRASITSFDSVDGSGRAAQAAVLMDRVLNFVGNLDSNAAFLGQTVLTDLTYIDADIQSFLSLVLEQCHGVWGQFCCSVATAMK
;
A
#
# COMPACT_ATOMS: atom_id res chain seq x y z
N MET A 1 29.55 49.22 7.87
CA MET A 1 28.48 48.81 6.92
C MET A 1 27.19 48.71 7.72
N GLU A 2 26.49 49.83 7.86
CA GLU A 2 25.20 49.93 8.56
C GLU A 2 24.08 49.35 7.69
N SER A 3 23.35 48.36 8.22
CA SER A 3 22.15 47.79 7.59
C SER A 3 20.96 48.74 7.73
N ALA A 4 20.32 49.08 6.61
CA ALA A 4 19.14 49.94 6.57
C ALA A 4 17.99 49.40 7.46
N PRO A 5 17.18 50.28 8.09
CA PRO A 5 16.09 49.86 8.98
C PRO A 5 14.97 49.14 8.20
N ALA A 6 14.56 47.98 8.69
CA ALA A 6 13.47 47.19 8.12
C ALA A 6 12.13 47.96 8.26
N THR A 7 11.49 48.26 7.13
CA THR A 7 10.24 49.03 7.11
C THR A 7 9.05 48.13 7.45
N THR A 8 8.23 48.50 8.44
CA THR A 8 7.05 47.71 8.87
C THR A 8 5.74 48.41 8.52
N ALA A 9 4.73 47.65 8.10
CA ALA A 9 3.37 48.13 7.87
C ALA A 9 2.60 48.35 9.19
N ALA A 10 1.65 49.29 9.19
CA ALA A 10 0.79 49.56 10.36
C ALA A 10 -0.15 48.38 10.67
N GLN A 11 -0.65 47.71 9.64
CA GLN A 11 -1.62 46.62 9.75
C GLN A 11 -1.03 45.26 9.36
N VAL A 12 -1.66 44.20 9.89
CA VAL A 12 -1.38 42.82 9.50
C VAL A 12 -1.74 42.63 8.02
N CYS A 13 -0.91 41.91 7.26
CA CYS A 13 -1.19 41.67 5.85
C CYS A 13 -2.49 40.87 5.67
N LEU A 14 -3.15 41.05 4.52
CA LEU A 14 -4.45 40.41 4.24
C LEU A 14 -4.36 38.88 4.30
N THR A 15 -3.26 38.30 3.80
CA THR A 15 -3.04 36.85 3.80
C THR A 15 -2.97 36.26 5.22
N CYS A 16 -2.19 36.87 6.12
CA CYS A 16 -2.10 36.40 7.51
C CYS A 16 -3.39 36.65 8.29
N LYS A 17 -4.09 37.77 7.99
CA LYS A 17 -5.40 38.08 8.57
C LYS A 17 -6.45 37.03 8.20
N LEU A 18 -6.52 36.62 6.92
CA LEU A 18 -7.43 35.58 6.43
C LEU A 18 -7.10 34.20 7.02
N ARG A 19 -5.81 33.90 7.20
CA ARG A 19 -5.34 32.61 7.72
C ARG A 19 -5.32 32.49 9.24
N LYS A 20 -5.61 33.57 9.97
CA LYS A 20 -5.51 33.65 11.44
C LYS A 20 -4.13 33.21 11.96
N LYS A 21 -3.05 33.62 11.28
CA LYS A 21 -1.66 33.33 11.65
C LYS A 21 -0.92 34.62 12.05
N GLY A 22 0.16 34.48 12.84
CA GLY A 22 1.01 35.60 13.25
C GLY A 22 1.69 36.27 12.05
N CYS A 23 1.86 37.61 12.11
CA CYS A 23 2.42 38.41 11.04
C CYS A 23 3.39 39.45 11.60
N ASP A 24 4.62 39.43 11.09
CA ASP A 24 5.74 40.31 11.42
C ASP A 24 5.67 41.70 10.73
N LYS A 25 4.71 41.88 9.81
CA LYS A 25 4.40 43.16 9.14
C LYS A 25 5.56 43.79 8.35
N LEU A 26 6.61 43.05 8.04
CA LEU A 26 7.71 43.55 7.20
C LEU A 26 7.20 43.92 5.79
N LEU A 27 7.74 45.00 5.23
CA LEU A 27 7.54 45.42 3.85
C LEU A 27 8.73 44.99 2.98
N PRO A 28 8.52 44.64 1.69
CA PRO A 28 7.25 44.60 0.98
C PRO A 28 6.41 43.34 1.28
N CYS A 29 6.96 42.35 1.97
CA CYS A 29 6.29 41.10 2.33
C CYS A 29 6.69 40.63 3.73
N CYS A 30 5.71 40.20 4.52
CA CYS A 30 5.96 39.59 5.83
C CYS A 30 6.59 38.19 5.66
N LEU A 31 7.45 37.76 6.59
CA LEU A 31 8.19 36.49 6.52
C LEU A 31 7.27 35.28 6.34
N GLN A 32 6.09 35.29 6.96
CA GLN A 32 5.12 34.19 6.83
C GLN A 32 4.57 34.05 5.40
N CYS A 33 4.49 35.15 4.66
CA CYS A 33 4.02 35.17 3.27
C CYS A 33 5.15 35.01 2.25
N ARG A 34 6.40 35.22 2.65
CA ARG A 34 7.58 35.10 1.78
C ARG A 34 7.75 33.69 1.20
N TYR A 35 7.34 32.67 1.95
CA TYR A 35 7.44 31.26 1.54
C TYR A 35 6.18 30.71 0.85
N LEU A 36 5.21 31.57 0.54
CA LEU A 36 4.00 31.19 -0.20
C LEU A 36 4.12 31.63 -1.67
N PRO A 37 3.76 30.78 -2.64
CA PRO A 37 3.85 31.10 -4.06
C PRO A 37 2.67 32.01 -4.48
N VAL A 38 2.67 33.26 -4.02
CA VAL A 38 1.72 34.30 -4.45
C VAL A 38 2.46 35.64 -4.53
N ALA A 39 2.46 36.28 -5.69
CA ALA A 39 3.03 37.61 -5.89
C ALA A 39 2.21 38.67 -5.10
N VAL A 40 2.88 39.48 -4.30
CA VAL A 40 2.27 40.57 -3.53
C VAL A 40 2.70 41.91 -4.14
N THR A 41 1.74 42.72 -4.58
CA THR A 41 1.96 44.14 -4.90
C THR A 41 1.70 45.01 -3.65
N PRO A 42 2.53 46.06 -3.40
CA PRO A 42 2.36 46.93 -2.24
C PRO A 42 1.25 47.98 -2.46
N PRO A 43 0.65 48.54 -1.38
CA PRO A 43 -0.38 49.57 -1.49
C PRO A 43 0.24 50.98 -1.59
N SER A 44 -0.29 51.82 -2.47
CA SER A 44 -0.07 53.28 -2.46
C SER A 44 -1.40 53.99 -2.80
N PRO A 45 -1.62 55.24 -2.35
CA PRO A 45 -2.94 55.75 -2.02
C PRO A 45 -3.69 56.30 -3.24
N ALA A 46 -5.01 56.29 -3.15
CA ALA A 46 -5.98 56.79 -4.13
C ALA A 46 -5.89 58.33 -4.32
N PRO A 47 -6.61 58.97 -5.27
CA PRO A 47 -7.57 58.46 -6.26
C PRO A 47 -7.39 59.02 -7.71
N THR A 48 -8.33 58.66 -8.59
CA THR A 48 -8.61 59.23 -9.93
C THR A 48 -7.63 58.89 -11.05
N ASP A 49 -7.85 57.74 -11.70
CA ASP A 49 -8.26 57.75 -13.10
C ASP A 49 -8.90 56.42 -13.47
N VAL A 50 -10.00 56.53 -14.21
CA VAL A 50 -10.89 55.43 -14.56
C VAL A 50 -10.23 54.62 -15.67
N VAL A 51 -9.49 53.57 -15.31
CA VAL A 51 -9.23 52.47 -16.24
C VAL A 51 -10.32 51.44 -16.02
N VAL A 52 -11.30 51.44 -16.92
CA VAL A 52 -12.27 50.35 -17.06
C VAL A 52 -11.49 49.10 -17.45
N VAL A 53 -11.05 48.33 -16.46
CA VAL A 53 -10.68 46.94 -16.70
C VAL A 53 -11.99 46.19 -16.86
N GLN A 54 -12.26 45.85 -18.12
CA GLN A 54 -13.34 44.98 -18.54
C GLN A 54 -13.40 43.77 -17.59
N ARG A 55 -14.51 43.64 -16.86
CA ARG A 55 -14.81 42.42 -16.12
C ARG A 55 -14.91 41.29 -17.15
N LEU A 56 -13.86 40.48 -17.28
CA LEU A 56 -14.09 39.09 -17.65
C LEU A 56 -14.95 38.52 -16.52
N GLY A 57 -16.15 38.07 -16.90
CA GLY A 57 -17.25 37.77 -16.01
C GLY A 57 -16.86 36.90 -14.82
N GLY A 58 -17.58 37.07 -13.71
CA GLY A 58 -17.42 36.27 -12.50
C GLY A 58 -17.59 34.78 -12.80
N GLY A 59 -16.48 34.10 -13.01
CA GLY A 59 -16.35 32.65 -12.89
C GLY A 59 -15.61 32.38 -11.59
N ALA A 60 -16.23 31.61 -10.70
CA ALA A 60 -15.57 31.14 -9.50
C ALA A 60 -14.26 30.44 -9.88
N TRP A 61 -13.12 30.88 -9.33
CA TRP A 61 -11.83 30.18 -9.44
C TRP A 61 -11.78 28.91 -8.58
N TYR A 62 -12.90 28.20 -8.46
CA TYR A 62 -12.80 26.76 -8.25
C TYR A 62 -12.44 26.19 -9.61
N PRO A 63 -11.26 25.57 -9.80
CA PRO A 63 -11.14 24.67 -10.93
C PRO A 63 -12.33 23.73 -10.82
N SER A 64 -13.24 23.80 -11.79
CA SER A 64 -14.28 22.79 -11.90
C SER A 64 -13.54 21.45 -11.90
N PRO A 65 -14.01 20.43 -11.14
CA PRO A 65 -13.41 19.11 -11.25
C PRO A 65 -13.30 18.82 -12.75
N PRO A 66 -12.11 18.45 -13.25
CA PRO A 66 -11.94 18.23 -14.68
C PRO A 66 -13.04 17.28 -15.12
N SER A 67 -13.83 17.70 -16.12
CA SER A 67 -14.88 16.84 -16.68
C SER A 67 -14.30 15.46 -16.93
N PRO A 68 -15.02 14.37 -16.62
CA PRO A 68 -14.54 13.01 -16.86
C PRO A 68 -14.07 12.93 -18.30
N ARG A 69 -12.75 12.88 -18.46
CA ARG A 69 -12.07 12.80 -19.73
C ARG A 69 -12.62 11.55 -20.42
N THR A 70 -13.42 11.69 -21.48
CA THR A 70 -13.97 10.58 -22.27
C THR A 70 -12.84 9.94 -23.10
N PHE A 71 -11.99 9.17 -22.44
CA PHE A 71 -10.79 8.50 -22.99
C PHE A 71 -11.08 7.07 -23.47
N GLY A 72 -12.26 6.85 -24.08
CA GLY A 72 -12.77 5.50 -24.34
C GLY A 72 -11.99 4.70 -25.39
N SER A 73 -11.40 5.32 -26.41
CA SER A 73 -10.68 4.61 -27.48
C SER A 73 -9.25 4.26 -27.08
N ASP A 74 -8.53 5.22 -26.50
CA ASP A 74 -7.10 5.08 -26.15
C ASP A 74 -6.89 4.05 -25.03
N PHE A 75 -7.91 3.87 -24.19
CA PHE A 75 -7.92 2.87 -23.12
C PHE A 75 -7.98 1.44 -23.67
N ARG A 76 -8.84 1.19 -24.67
CA ARG A 76 -9.02 -0.17 -25.23
C ARG A 76 -7.78 -0.62 -25.98
N SER A 77 -7.16 0.28 -26.77
CA SER A 77 -5.92 -0.03 -27.50
C SER A 77 -4.76 -0.31 -26.54
N SER A 78 -4.67 0.44 -25.45
CA SER A 78 -3.59 0.30 -24.49
C SER A 78 -3.77 -0.93 -23.58
N SER A 79 -5.01 -1.30 -23.23
CA SER A 79 -5.32 -2.54 -22.51
C SER A 79 -4.97 -3.77 -23.34
N GLN A 80 -5.34 -3.75 -24.64
CA GLN A 80 -4.95 -4.79 -25.59
C GLN A 80 -3.42 -4.91 -25.71
N THR A 81 -2.72 -3.77 -25.75
CA THR A 81 -1.24 -3.75 -25.81
C THR A 81 -0.60 -4.47 -24.63
N ILE A 82 -1.11 -4.27 -23.41
CA ILE A 82 -0.63 -4.97 -22.22
C ILE A 82 -0.91 -6.48 -22.34
N CYS A 83 -2.13 -6.86 -22.72
CA CYS A 83 -2.48 -8.26 -22.93
C CYS A 83 -1.55 -8.94 -23.95
N ASP A 84 -1.31 -8.30 -25.09
CA ASP A 84 -0.47 -8.84 -26.16
C ASP A 84 1.00 -9.00 -25.71
N GLN A 85 1.56 -7.97 -25.04
CA GLN A 85 2.92 -8.02 -24.50
C GLN A 85 3.07 -9.12 -23.44
N VAL A 86 2.08 -9.29 -22.56
CA VAL A 86 2.06 -10.35 -21.56
C VAL A 86 1.99 -11.72 -22.22
N CYS A 87 1.08 -11.91 -23.19
CA CYS A 87 0.94 -13.19 -23.90
C CYS A 87 2.23 -13.58 -24.60
N GLN A 88 2.86 -12.63 -25.30
CA GLN A 88 4.16 -12.82 -25.93
C GLN A 88 5.21 -13.23 -24.89
N THR A 89 5.30 -12.50 -23.78
CA THR A 89 6.29 -12.79 -22.73
C THR A 89 6.07 -14.16 -22.12
N ILE A 90 4.83 -14.55 -21.81
CA ILE A 90 4.52 -15.88 -21.27
C ILE A 90 4.90 -16.98 -22.28
N GLY A 91 4.68 -16.75 -23.58
CA GLY A 91 5.12 -17.67 -24.63
C GLY A 91 6.64 -17.84 -24.70
N GLU A 92 7.41 -16.78 -24.44
CA GLU A 92 8.87 -16.78 -24.48
C GLU A 92 9.53 -17.43 -23.24
N ILE A 93 8.85 -17.45 -22.08
CA ILE A 93 9.35 -18.13 -20.87
C ILE A 93 9.57 -19.63 -21.12
N GLY A 94 8.79 -20.23 -22.03
CA GLY A 94 8.89 -21.66 -22.38
C GLY A 94 8.39 -22.61 -21.29
N GLN A 95 7.79 -22.10 -20.21
CA GLN A 95 7.10 -22.89 -19.18
C GLN A 95 5.61 -22.54 -19.17
N HIS A 96 4.76 -23.55 -18.97
CA HIS A 96 3.32 -23.34 -18.94
C HIS A 96 2.91 -22.56 -17.68
N ALA A 97 1.99 -21.61 -17.85
CA ALA A 97 1.55 -20.72 -16.77
C ALA A 97 0.84 -21.46 -15.61
N ASP A 98 0.24 -22.62 -15.86
CA ASP A 98 -0.36 -23.48 -14.83
C ASP A 98 0.70 -24.11 -13.91
N VAL A 99 1.85 -24.53 -14.46
CA VAL A 99 3.01 -25.02 -13.70
C VAL A 99 3.58 -23.90 -12.83
N LEU A 100 3.74 -22.70 -13.38
CA LEU A 100 4.24 -21.55 -12.63
C LEU A 100 3.26 -21.11 -11.53
N ALA A 101 1.96 -21.11 -11.81
CA ALA A 101 0.93 -20.88 -10.80
C ALA A 101 0.97 -21.94 -9.69
N HIS A 102 1.22 -23.20 -10.04
CA HIS A 102 1.41 -24.27 -9.06
C HIS A 102 2.61 -24.02 -8.14
N CYS A 103 3.75 -23.56 -8.71
CA CYS A 103 4.92 -23.15 -7.93
C CYS A 103 4.60 -22.01 -6.97
N TYR A 104 3.89 -20.97 -7.43
CA TYR A 104 3.40 -19.88 -6.56
C TYR A 104 2.57 -20.42 -5.38
N PHE A 105 1.62 -21.33 -5.65
CA PHE A 105 0.75 -21.89 -4.61
C PHE A 105 1.46 -22.82 -3.63
N ARG A 106 2.60 -23.41 -4.02
CA ARG A 106 3.46 -24.20 -3.13
C ARG A 106 4.50 -23.37 -2.38
N GLY A 107 4.79 -22.16 -2.85
CA GLY A 107 5.71 -21.21 -2.25
C GLY A 107 4.97 -20.10 -1.54
N LEU A 108 4.99 -18.90 -2.14
CA LEU A 108 4.54 -17.64 -1.54
C LEU A 108 3.12 -17.68 -0.95
N HIS A 109 2.19 -18.40 -1.58
CA HIS A 109 0.80 -18.48 -1.10
C HIS A 109 0.66 -19.07 0.31
N LEU A 110 1.58 -19.95 0.72
CA LEU A 110 1.57 -20.53 2.07
C LEU A 110 1.78 -19.47 3.17
N TRP A 111 2.43 -18.36 2.80
CA TRP A 111 2.83 -17.28 3.69
C TRP A 111 1.84 -16.11 3.58
N LEU A 112 1.41 -15.80 2.36
CA LEU A 112 0.55 -14.67 2.02
C LEU A 112 -0.62 -15.14 1.13
N PRO A 113 -1.69 -15.72 1.72
CA PRO A 113 -2.73 -16.40 0.96
C PRO A 113 -3.81 -15.45 0.41
N PHE A 114 -3.45 -14.54 -0.50
CA PHE A 114 -4.40 -13.54 -1.05
C PHE A 114 -4.98 -13.86 -2.44
N LEU A 115 -4.64 -15.02 -3.00
CA LEU A 115 -5.19 -15.57 -4.26
C LEU A 115 -5.87 -16.91 -4.03
N SER A 116 -7.05 -17.12 -4.59
CA SER A 116 -7.75 -18.41 -4.64
C SER A 116 -7.26 -19.22 -5.82
N ARG A 117 -6.90 -20.48 -5.55
CA ARG A 117 -6.50 -21.43 -6.59
C ARG A 117 -7.61 -21.64 -7.62
N ASP A 118 -8.85 -21.79 -7.16
CA ASP A 118 -10.00 -22.04 -8.03
C ASP A 118 -10.33 -20.82 -8.89
N THR A 119 -10.28 -19.62 -8.31
CA THR A 119 -10.53 -18.38 -9.06
C THR A 119 -9.43 -18.13 -10.10
N LEU A 120 -8.16 -18.30 -9.72
CA LEU A 120 -7.04 -18.15 -10.65
C LEU A 120 -7.12 -19.17 -11.79
N HIS A 121 -7.39 -20.44 -11.47
CA HIS A 121 -7.50 -21.50 -12.47
C HIS A 121 -8.67 -21.27 -13.43
N ARG A 122 -9.86 -20.89 -12.93
CA ARG A 122 -11.01 -20.53 -13.78
C ARG A 122 -10.67 -19.41 -14.75
N SER A 123 -9.93 -18.39 -14.29
CA SER A 123 -9.50 -17.28 -15.15
C SER A 123 -8.42 -17.70 -16.15
N LEU A 124 -7.47 -18.55 -15.73
CA LEU A 124 -6.41 -19.07 -16.59
C LEU A 124 -6.96 -19.88 -17.77
N VAL A 125 -7.98 -20.72 -17.54
CA VAL A 125 -8.63 -21.52 -18.61
C VAL A 125 -9.28 -20.65 -19.68
N ARG A 126 -9.71 -19.43 -19.32
CA ARG A 126 -10.34 -18.47 -20.25
C ARG A 126 -9.33 -17.53 -20.92
N PHE A 127 -8.08 -17.55 -20.49
CA PHE A 127 -7.02 -16.71 -21.01
C PHE A 127 -6.38 -17.36 -22.25
N PRO A 128 -6.04 -16.60 -23.32
CA PRO A 128 -6.12 -15.13 -23.44
C PRO A 128 -7.47 -14.60 -23.96
N ALA A 129 -8.40 -15.46 -24.38
CA ALA A 129 -9.62 -15.06 -25.09
C ALA A 129 -10.52 -14.08 -24.31
N PHE A 130 -10.49 -14.10 -22.97
CA PHE A 130 -11.29 -13.24 -22.10
C PHE A 130 -10.46 -12.49 -21.04
N GLY A 131 -9.15 -12.35 -21.25
CA GLY A 131 -8.28 -11.63 -20.31
C GLY A 131 -8.39 -10.11 -20.44
N ASP A 132 -8.40 -9.39 -19.32
CA ASP A 132 -8.17 -7.95 -19.28
C ASP A 132 -6.71 -7.63 -18.89
N ALA A 133 -6.30 -6.37 -19.03
CA ALA A 133 -4.93 -5.95 -18.72
C ALA A 133 -4.54 -6.19 -17.25
N ASP A 134 -5.48 -6.04 -16.32
CA ASP A 134 -5.26 -6.25 -14.90
C ASP A 134 -4.95 -7.73 -14.59
N PHE A 135 -5.76 -8.65 -15.13
CA PHE A 135 -5.52 -10.08 -15.00
C PHE A 135 -4.25 -10.52 -15.72
N SER A 136 -3.97 -9.95 -16.89
CA SER A 136 -2.75 -10.21 -17.65
C SER A 136 -1.51 -9.85 -16.82
N LEU A 137 -1.49 -8.67 -16.21
CA LEU A 137 -0.39 -8.26 -15.33
C LEU A 137 -0.30 -9.18 -14.09
N LEU A 138 -1.44 -9.51 -13.46
CA LEU A 138 -1.47 -10.45 -12.34
C LEU A 138 -0.86 -11.80 -12.73
N LEU A 139 -1.23 -12.35 -13.88
CA LEU A 139 -0.69 -13.61 -14.37
C LEU A 139 0.81 -13.52 -14.62
N LEU A 140 1.29 -12.43 -15.23
CA LEU A 140 2.72 -12.21 -15.44
C LEU A 140 3.49 -12.15 -14.11
N CYS A 141 2.95 -11.48 -13.08
CA CYS A 141 3.55 -11.45 -11.75
C CYS A 141 3.52 -12.82 -11.05
N VAL A 142 2.46 -13.62 -11.22
CA VAL A 142 2.43 -15.01 -10.74
C VAL A 142 3.50 -15.85 -11.43
N CYS A 143 3.66 -15.70 -12.75
CA CYS A 143 4.73 -16.33 -13.50
C CYS A 143 6.11 -15.91 -12.99
N LEU A 144 6.33 -14.61 -12.76
CA LEU A 144 7.59 -14.08 -12.23
C LEU A 144 7.97 -14.70 -10.88
N ILE A 145 7.02 -14.81 -9.95
CA ILE A 145 7.24 -15.42 -8.63
C ILE A 145 7.45 -16.94 -8.73
N GLY A 146 6.71 -17.62 -9.61
CA GLY A 146 6.77 -19.07 -9.76
C GLY A 146 7.91 -19.57 -10.64
N TYR A 147 8.61 -18.68 -11.35
CA TYR A 147 9.60 -19.04 -12.35
C TYR A 147 10.93 -19.46 -11.74
N ILE A 148 11.39 -20.63 -12.15
CA ILE A 148 12.71 -21.17 -11.83
C ILE A 148 13.42 -21.45 -13.15
N PRO A 149 14.53 -20.76 -13.47
CA PRO A 149 15.30 -21.02 -14.69
C PRO A 149 15.79 -22.47 -14.71
N ALA A 150 15.48 -23.20 -15.79
CA ALA A 150 15.89 -24.60 -15.93
C ALA A 150 17.33 -24.77 -16.44
N SER A 151 17.89 -23.74 -17.08
CA SER A 151 19.25 -23.74 -17.64
C SER A 151 19.77 -22.32 -17.84
N GLU A 152 21.06 -22.17 -18.16
CA GLU A 152 21.67 -20.86 -18.45
C GLU A 152 21.10 -20.19 -19.72
N ALA A 153 20.54 -20.98 -20.65
CA ALA A 153 19.89 -20.47 -21.85
C ALA A 153 18.41 -20.12 -21.63
N ALA A 154 17.87 -20.38 -20.44
CA ALA A 154 16.48 -20.09 -20.11
C ALA A 154 16.24 -18.58 -20.03
N PHE A 155 14.97 -18.19 -20.13
CA PHE A 155 14.55 -16.79 -20.05
C PHE A 155 15.09 -16.13 -18.77
N ARG A 156 15.70 -14.95 -18.87
CA ARG A 156 16.36 -14.33 -17.72
C ARG A 156 15.33 -13.69 -16.79
N LEU A 157 15.49 -13.95 -15.48
CA LEU A 157 14.62 -13.37 -14.44
C LEU A 157 14.58 -11.84 -14.48
N ASP A 158 15.71 -11.18 -14.73
CA ASP A 158 15.77 -9.72 -14.84
C ASP A 158 14.99 -9.19 -16.04
N GLU A 159 14.98 -9.92 -17.16
CA GLU A 159 14.19 -9.54 -18.32
C GLU A 159 12.69 -9.72 -18.06
N LEU A 160 12.31 -10.79 -17.36
CA LEU A 160 10.91 -11.04 -16.97
C LEU A 160 10.41 -9.95 -16.03
N TYR A 161 11.24 -9.57 -15.06
CA TYR A 161 10.96 -8.46 -14.16
C TYR A 161 10.82 -7.13 -14.90
N GLN A 162 11.74 -6.80 -15.81
CA GLN A 162 11.66 -5.54 -16.58
C GLN A 162 10.37 -5.45 -17.40
N ARG A 163 9.95 -6.55 -18.03
CA ARG A 163 8.69 -6.60 -18.77
C ARG A 163 7.47 -6.47 -17.85
N ALA A 164 7.48 -7.13 -16.69
CA ALA A 164 6.43 -6.97 -15.68
C ALA A 164 6.35 -5.51 -15.18
N LYS A 165 7.49 -4.87 -14.90
CA LYS A 165 7.56 -3.47 -14.48
C LYS A 165 7.07 -2.51 -15.56
N ALA A 166 7.41 -2.75 -16.83
CA ALA A 166 6.92 -1.96 -17.96
C ALA A 166 5.40 -2.09 -18.13
N ALA A 167 4.86 -3.32 -18.06
CA ALA A 167 3.42 -3.56 -18.11
C ALA A 167 2.69 -2.90 -16.92
N ALA A 168 3.27 -2.95 -15.71
CA ALA A 168 2.74 -2.26 -14.54
C ALA A 168 2.71 -0.74 -14.73
N ALA A 169 3.77 -0.14 -15.29
CA ALA A 169 3.81 1.29 -15.58
C ALA A 169 2.75 1.70 -16.61
N LEU A 170 2.52 0.88 -17.65
CA LEU A 170 1.42 1.11 -18.61
C LEU A 170 0.05 1.01 -17.94
N LEU A 171 -0.12 0.07 -17.00
CA LEU A 171 -1.37 -0.09 -16.27
C LEU A 171 -1.69 1.13 -15.39
N GLN A 172 -0.69 1.82 -14.86
CA GLN A 172 -0.88 3.04 -14.06
C GLN A 172 -1.42 4.23 -14.87
N LEU A 173 -1.36 4.18 -16.21
CA LEU A 173 -1.98 5.21 -17.05
C LEU A 173 -3.51 5.18 -16.97
N TYR A 174 -4.08 4.14 -16.35
CA TYR A 174 -5.51 3.95 -16.18
C TYR A 174 -6.01 4.38 -14.79
N PRO A 175 -7.14 5.09 -14.72
CA PRO A 175 -7.64 5.64 -13.46
C PRO A 175 -8.45 4.64 -12.60
N VAL A 176 -8.68 3.41 -13.09
CA VAL A 176 -9.54 2.43 -12.40
C VAL A 176 -8.68 1.33 -11.80
N ALA A 177 -8.62 1.27 -10.48
CA ALA A 177 -8.02 0.14 -9.79
C ALA A 177 -8.99 -1.04 -9.74
N SER A 178 -8.47 -2.24 -9.86
CA SER A 178 -9.21 -3.48 -9.67
C SER A 178 -8.52 -4.35 -8.61
N LEU A 179 -9.22 -5.40 -8.16
CA LEU A 179 -8.60 -6.34 -7.24
C LEU A 179 -7.37 -7.03 -7.87
N ASN A 180 -7.42 -7.29 -9.18
CA ASN A 180 -6.32 -7.92 -9.92
C ASN A 180 -5.13 -6.97 -10.06
N SER A 181 -5.35 -5.68 -10.30
CA SER A 181 -4.25 -4.70 -10.33
C SER A 181 -3.53 -4.63 -8.98
N ILE A 182 -4.26 -4.52 -7.87
CA ILE A 182 -3.68 -4.48 -6.52
C ILE A 182 -2.87 -5.74 -6.24
N ARG A 183 -3.40 -6.93 -6.57
CA ARG A 183 -2.70 -8.21 -6.43
C ARG A 183 -1.41 -8.24 -7.22
N ALA A 184 -1.44 -7.76 -8.46
CA ALA A 184 -0.28 -7.74 -9.33
C ALA A 184 0.83 -6.82 -8.79
N PHE A 185 0.49 -5.58 -8.41
CA PHE A 185 1.44 -4.65 -7.77
C PHE A 185 1.98 -5.22 -6.46
N THR A 186 1.16 -5.91 -5.67
CA THR A 186 1.61 -6.56 -4.43
C THR A 186 2.65 -7.66 -4.72
N LEU A 187 2.40 -8.54 -5.68
CA LEU A 187 3.35 -9.58 -6.07
C LEU A 187 4.65 -9.00 -6.64
N LEU A 188 4.55 -7.94 -7.44
CA LEU A 188 5.72 -7.25 -7.99
C LEU A 188 6.58 -6.62 -6.88
N ALA A 189 5.95 -5.96 -5.92
CA ALA A 189 6.64 -5.39 -4.76
C ALA A 189 7.33 -6.48 -3.92
N ILE A 190 6.68 -7.63 -3.71
CA ILE A 190 7.28 -8.78 -3.01
C ILE A 190 8.50 -9.31 -3.78
N TYR A 191 8.43 -9.42 -5.11
CA TYR A 191 9.58 -9.82 -5.92
C TYR A 191 10.75 -8.84 -5.80
N GLU A 192 10.49 -7.55 -5.88
CA GLU A 192 11.49 -6.49 -5.72
C GLU A 192 12.15 -6.59 -4.34
N TYR A 193 11.34 -6.81 -3.31
CA TYR A 193 11.80 -7.03 -1.95
C TYR A 193 12.73 -8.25 -1.82
N CYS A 194 12.29 -9.41 -2.32
CA CYS A 194 13.09 -10.64 -2.29
C CYS A 194 14.40 -10.53 -3.09
N THR A 195 14.46 -9.63 -4.07
CA THR A 195 15.67 -9.35 -4.87
C THR A 195 16.47 -8.15 -4.37
N GLN A 196 16.25 -7.71 -3.12
CA GLN A 196 17.00 -6.64 -2.43
C GLN A 196 16.84 -5.25 -3.07
N ARG A 197 15.74 -5.00 -3.78
CA ARG A 197 15.37 -3.68 -4.34
C ARG A 197 14.34 -2.99 -3.44
N VAL A 198 14.73 -2.70 -2.20
CA VAL A 198 13.80 -2.26 -1.14
C VAL A 198 13.07 -0.96 -1.49
N ASP A 199 13.75 0.04 -2.06
CA ASP A 199 13.12 1.32 -2.41
C ASP A 199 12.14 1.19 -3.60
N ASP A 200 12.46 0.34 -4.58
CA ASP A 200 11.54 -0.01 -5.67
C ASP A 200 10.30 -0.73 -5.10
N ALA A 201 10.51 -1.71 -4.22
CA ALA A 201 9.46 -2.47 -3.57
C ALA A 201 8.51 -1.56 -2.78
N LEU A 202 9.05 -0.62 -2.01
CA LEU A 202 8.26 0.35 -1.24
C LEU A 202 7.45 1.28 -2.17
N THR A 203 8.04 1.71 -3.29
CA THR A 203 7.35 2.52 -4.30
C THR A 203 6.20 1.74 -4.96
N THR A 204 6.45 0.50 -5.37
CA THR A 204 5.46 -0.39 -5.97
C THR A 204 4.33 -0.71 -4.98
N LEU A 205 4.68 -1.01 -3.72
CA LEU A 205 3.70 -1.30 -2.67
C LEU A 205 2.84 -0.06 -2.36
N THR A 206 3.44 1.14 -2.35
CA THR A 206 2.70 2.39 -2.17
C THR A 206 1.61 2.54 -3.22
N VAL A 207 1.88 2.20 -4.48
CA VAL A 207 0.87 2.20 -5.54
C VAL A 207 -0.25 1.20 -5.21
N ALA A 208 0.10 -0.02 -4.79
CA ALA A 208 -0.88 -1.04 -4.42
C ALA A 208 -1.81 -0.56 -3.28
N ILE A 209 -1.25 0.07 -2.25
CA ILE A 209 -2.01 0.63 -1.12
C ILE A 209 -2.92 1.79 -1.58
N ARG A 210 -2.43 2.67 -2.45
CA ARG A 210 -3.28 3.75 -2.98
C ARG A 210 -4.42 3.22 -3.85
N MET A 211 -4.15 2.20 -4.65
CA MET A 211 -5.19 1.50 -5.42
C MET A 211 -6.21 0.81 -4.49
N SER A 212 -5.77 0.20 -3.38
CA SER A 212 -6.68 -0.45 -2.45
C SER A 212 -7.66 0.51 -1.80
N TYR A 213 -7.20 1.71 -1.42
CA TYR A 213 -8.08 2.76 -0.92
C TYR A 213 -9.12 3.22 -1.94
N SER A 214 -8.74 3.33 -3.22
CA SER A 214 -9.68 3.78 -4.26
C SER A 214 -10.88 2.84 -4.45
N ILE A 215 -10.75 1.58 -4.01
CA ILE A 215 -11.81 0.58 -4.08
C ILE A 215 -12.37 0.18 -2.71
N HIS A 216 -11.96 0.84 -1.62
CA HIS A 216 -12.33 0.52 -0.24
C HIS A 216 -12.08 -0.97 0.10
N LEU A 217 -10.88 -1.47 -0.22
CA LEU A 217 -10.51 -2.88 -0.04
C LEU A 217 -10.65 -3.33 1.42
N GLU A 218 -10.26 -2.46 2.35
CA GLU A 218 -10.31 -2.65 3.79
C GLU A 218 -11.73 -2.93 4.28
N GLU A 219 -12.74 -2.27 3.71
CA GLU A 219 -14.15 -2.49 4.04
C GLU A 219 -14.68 -3.78 3.37
N LYS A 220 -14.26 -4.04 2.13
CA LYS A 220 -14.65 -5.24 1.38
C LYS A 220 -14.16 -6.54 2.00
N GLY A 221 -13.07 -6.49 2.77
CA GLY A 221 -12.54 -7.64 3.51
C GLY A 221 -13.29 -7.92 4.82
N GLN A 222 -14.08 -6.98 5.32
CA GLN A 222 -14.79 -7.16 6.59
C GLN A 222 -15.91 -8.19 6.43
N ARG A 223 -15.80 -9.29 7.19
CA ARG A 223 -16.80 -10.36 7.19
C ARG A 223 -17.99 -9.97 8.06
N HIS A 224 -19.20 -10.16 7.53
CA HIS A 224 -20.38 -10.24 8.37
C HIS A 224 -20.44 -11.62 9.06
N PRO A 225 -20.89 -11.71 10.33
CA PRO A 225 -21.07 -13.00 11.00
C PRO A 225 -22.02 -13.89 10.20
N ARG A 226 -21.53 -15.04 9.74
CA ARG A 226 -22.35 -16.05 9.07
C ARG A 226 -23.22 -16.76 10.11
N VAL A 227 -24.45 -17.10 9.71
CA VAL A 227 -25.23 -18.13 10.39
C VAL A 227 -24.56 -19.47 10.06
N HIS A 228 -24.32 -20.31 11.07
CA HIS A 228 -23.67 -21.60 10.89
C HIS A 228 -24.45 -22.45 9.85
N ASP A 229 -23.72 -23.15 8.97
CA ASP A 229 -24.17 -24.12 7.95
C ASP A 229 -24.49 -23.67 6.51
N GLU A 230 -24.31 -22.39 6.13
CA GLU A 230 -24.49 -22.00 4.71
C GLU A 230 -23.30 -22.35 3.80
N PRO A 231 -23.54 -22.86 2.57
CA PRO A 231 -22.49 -23.13 1.60
C PRO A 231 -21.72 -21.86 1.25
N ARG A 232 -20.45 -22.03 0.89
CA ARG A 232 -19.56 -20.90 0.54
C ARG A 232 -19.93 -20.38 -0.85
N THR A 233 -20.20 -19.08 -0.96
CA THR A 233 -20.52 -18.41 -2.23
C THR A 233 -19.27 -17.78 -2.83
N ASP A 234 -19.32 -17.41 -4.13
CA ASP A 234 -18.24 -16.64 -4.77
C ASP A 234 -17.99 -15.30 -4.04
N VAL A 235 -18.99 -14.72 -3.38
CA VAL A 235 -18.85 -13.48 -2.58
C VAL A 235 -17.99 -13.72 -1.34
N ASP A 236 -18.15 -14.87 -0.68
CA ASP A 236 -17.34 -15.22 0.51
C ASP A 236 -15.87 -15.49 0.14
N VAL A 237 -15.64 -16.07 -1.04
CA VAL A 237 -14.28 -16.23 -1.58
C VAL A 237 -13.68 -14.85 -1.83
N TYR A 238 -14.40 -13.97 -2.52
CA TYR A 238 -13.96 -12.61 -2.79
C TYR A 238 -13.63 -11.82 -1.51
N GLN A 239 -14.53 -11.82 -0.51
CA GLN A 239 -14.30 -11.13 0.77
C GLN A 239 -13.09 -11.69 1.51
N SER A 240 -12.92 -13.01 1.50
CA SER A 240 -11.76 -13.65 2.11
C SER A 240 -10.45 -13.26 1.42
N GLU A 241 -10.43 -13.23 0.09
CA GLU A 241 -9.25 -12.80 -0.66
C GLU A 241 -8.96 -11.31 -0.44
N ALA A 242 -9.99 -10.46 -0.38
CA ALA A 242 -9.85 -9.04 -0.11
C ALA A 242 -9.26 -8.79 1.29
N ASN A 243 -9.74 -9.49 2.31
CA ASN A 243 -9.20 -9.42 3.67
C ASN A 243 -7.73 -9.86 3.70
N ASN A 244 -7.42 -11.00 3.08
CA ASN A 244 -6.06 -11.53 3.05
C ASN A 244 -5.11 -10.59 2.28
N LEU A 245 -5.58 -9.97 1.20
CA LEU A 245 -4.81 -8.99 0.44
C LEU A 245 -4.54 -7.72 1.25
N TRP A 246 -5.55 -7.20 1.96
CA TRP A 246 -5.38 -6.04 2.84
C TRP A 246 -4.32 -6.31 3.91
N TRP A 247 -4.40 -7.45 4.60
CA TRP A 247 -3.39 -7.84 5.58
C TRP A 247 -2.01 -8.05 4.96
N THR A 248 -1.94 -8.54 3.72
CA THR A 248 -0.68 -8.65 2.99
C THR A 248 -0.04 -7.27 2.77
N LEU A 249 -0.82 -6.28 2.34
CA LEU A 249 -0.34 -4.91 2.18
C LEU A 249 0.19 -4.34 3.49
N VAL A 250 -0.55 -4.54 4.59
CA VAL A 250 -0.15 -4.14 5.94
C VAL A 250 1.19 -4.77 6.31
N ILE A 251 1.30 -6.09 6.27
CA ILE A 251 2.51 -6.85 6.64
C ILE A 251 3.72 -6.41 5.79
N CYS A 252 3.56 -6.35 4.46
CA CYS A 252 4.63 -5.96 3.56
C CYS A 252 5.11 -4.52 3.82
N GLU A 253 4.20 -3.59 4.12
CA GLU A 253 4.57 -2.20 4.40
C GLU A 253 5.47 -2.10 5.63
N ARG A 254 5.09 -2.73 6.75
CA ARG A 254 5.93 -2.68 7.95
C ARG A 254 7.28 -3.36 7.73
N LEU A 255 7.33 -4.48 7.02
CA LEU A 255 8.59 -5.16 6.69
C LEU A 255 9.53 -4.30 5.84
N LEU A 256 8.99 -3.55 4.87
CA LEU A 256 9.76 -2.68 3.99
C LEU A 256 10.26 -1.41 4.70
N VAL A 257 9.43 -0.81 5.55
CA VAL A 257 9.80 0.41 6.29
C VAL A 257 10.96 0.15 7.26
N LEU A 258 11.08 -1.07 7.80
CA LEU A 258 12.23 -1.45 8.64
C LEU A 258 13.54 -1.59 7.86
N GLU A 259 13.50 -1.78 6.54
CA GLU A 259 14.69 -2.03 5.71
C GLU A 259 15.02 -0.89 4.74
N THR A 260 14.15 0.11 4.61
CA THR A 260 14.42 1.26 3.73
C THR A 260 15.50 2.16 4.33
N SER A 261 16.21 2.85 3.44
CA SER A 261 17.20 3.88 3.79
C SER A 261 16.61 5.06 4.56
N ASN A 262 15.29 5.27 4.49
CA ASN A 262 14.58 6.32 5.21
C ASN A 262 13.42 5.74 6.03
N PRO A 263 13.67 5.22 7.25
CA PRO A 263 12.67 4.54 8.07
C PRO A 263 11.61 5.49 8.64
N TRP A 264 11.77 6.81 8.46
CA TRP A 264 10.88 7.84 8.98
C TRP A 264 9.68 8.15 8.07
N GLN A 265 9.51 7.39 6.99
CA GLN A 265 8.35 7.56 6.13
C GLN A 265 7.08 7.11 6.86
N PRO A 266 5.98 7.88 6.77
CA PRO A 266 4.74 7.52 7.43
C PRO A 266 4.14 6.28 6.79
N LEU A 267 3.64 5.36 7.62
CA LEU A 267 2.84 4.23 7.16
C LEU A 267 1.56 4.75 6.49
N LEU A 268 1.25 4.20 5.32
CA LEU A 268 0.05 4.52 4.55
C LEU A 268 -1.14 3.70 5.00
N THR A 269 -0.94 2.47 5.49
CA THR A 269 -2.03 1.66 6.05
C THR A 269 -2.20 1.93 7.54
N PRO A 270 -3.44 2.13 8.03
CA PRO A 270 -3.69 2.44 9.43
C PRO A 270 -3.33 1.25 10.32
N LEU A 271 -3.13 1.55 11.61
CA LEU A 271 -3.04 0.52 12.65
C LEU A 271 -4.28 -0.39 12.56
N PRO A 272 -4.12 -1.70 12.33
CA PRO A 272 -5.25 -2.61 12.24
C PRO A 272 -6.04 -2.63 13.56
N SER A 273 -7.27 -2.12 13.53
CA SER A 273 -8.18 -2.15 14.68
C SER A 273 -8.56 -3.59 15.07
N GLU A 274 -8.92 -3.82 16.33
CA GLU A 274 -9.42 -5.12 16.85
C GLU A 274 -10.65 -5.67 16.11
N VAL A 275 -11.30 -4.84 15.29
CA VAL A 275 -12.48 -5.19 14.50
C VAL A 275 -12.12 -6.00 13.23
N HIS A 276 -10.88 -5.92 12.76
CA HIS A 276 -10.46 -6.65 11.56
C HIS A 276 -10.29 -8.14 11.84
N SER A 277 -10.92 -8.98 11.00
CA SER A 277 -10.72 -10.43 11.03
C SER A 277 -9.31 -10.76 10.54
N LEU A 278 -8.57 -11.61 11.26
CA LEU A 278 -7.25 -12.07 10.79
C LEU A 278 -7.33 -12.78 9.43
N PRO A 279 -6.26 -12.73 8.63
CA PRO A 279 -6.20 -13.48 7.39
C PRO A 279 -6.18 -14.99 7.69
N SER A 280 -6.67 -15.78 6.73
CA SER A 280 -6.72 -17.23 6.85
C SER A 280 -6.58 -17.90 5.49
N SER A 281 -5.72 -18.90 5.40
CA SER A 281 -5.59 -19.83 4.26
C SER A 281 -6.68 -20.91 4.27
N SER A 282 -7.23 -21.21 5.45
CA SER A 282 -8.26 -22.23 5.65
C SER A 282 -9.58 -21.89 4.93
N ALA A 283 -10.16 -22.90 4.28
CA ALA A 283 -11.50 -22.83 3.68
C ALA A 283 -12.62 -22.69 4.72
N THR A 284 -12.36 -23.13 5.96
CA THR A 284 -13.21 -22.93 7.13
C THR A 284 -12.86 -21.60 7.79
N PRO A 285 -13.81 -20.68 7.99
CA PRO A 285 -13.51 -19.44 8.69
C PRO A 285 -13.04 -19.77 10.12
N PRO A 286 -11.94 -19.15 10.61
CA PRO A 286 -11.69 -19.15 12.05
C PRO A 286 -12.95 -18.63 12.74
N LYS A 287 -13.30 -19.19 13.90
CA LYS A 287 -14.39 -18.64 14.71
C LYS A 287 -14.13 -17.13 14.88
N VAL A 288 -15.22 -16.35 14.86
CA VAL A 288 -15.33 -14.87 14.87
C VAL A 288 -14.49 -14.18 15.97
N THR A 289 -13.81 -14.94 16.82
CA THR A 289 -13.04 -14.52 17.98
C THR A 289 -11.55 -14.24 17.72
N SER A 290 -10.96 -14.67 16.60
CA SER A 290 -9.55 -14.37 16.32
C SER A 290 -9.39 -12.94 15.82
N ARG A 291 -9.44 -12.01 16.77
CA ARG A 291 -9.16 -10.58 16.57
C ARG A 291 -7.66 -10.36 16.43
N ALA A 292 -7.27 -9.16 16.01
CA ALA A 292 -5.88 -8.68 16.04
C ALA A 292 -5.21 -8.75 17.44
N SER A 293 -5.95 -9.12 18.49
CA SER A 293 -5.41 -9.34 19.82
C SER A 293 -4.37 -10.47 19.81
N ILE A 294 -3.19 -10.16 20.35
CA ILE A 294 -2.01 -11.04 20.41
C ILE A 294 -2.27 -12.26 21.33
N THR A 295 -3.25 -12.16 22.24
CA THR A 295 -3.58 -13.17 23.23
C THR A 295 -4.58 -14.24 22.75
N SER A 296 -4.93 -14.27 21.45
CA SER A 296 -5.78 -15.35 20.92
C SER A 296 -4.94 -16.61 20.65
N PHE A 297 -5.02 -17.59 21.55
CA PHE A 297 -4.20 -18.81 21.53
C PHE A 297 -4.76 -19.91 20.63
N ASP A 298 -6.09 -19.99 20.45
CA ASP A 298 -6.71 -21.13 19.76
C ASP A 298 -6.97 -20.89 18.27
N SER A 299 -6.52 -21.83 17.41
CA SER A 299 -6.89 -21.99 15.99
C SER A 299 -6.46 -20.92 14.98
N VAL A 300 -5.38 -20.16 15.25
CA VAL A 300 -4.81 -19.19 14.29
C VAL A 300 -3.78 -19.86 13.38
N ASP A 301 -3.93 -19.71 12.06
CA ASP A 301 -2.96 -20.21 11.09
C ASP A 301 -1.75 -19.27 10.93
N GLY A 302 -0.75 -19.70 10.15
CA GLY A 302 0.48 -18.92 9.94
C GLY A 302 0.26 -17.52 9.39
N SER A 303 -0.73 -17.34 8.51
CA SER A 303 -1.06 -16.02 7.96
C SER A 303 -1.65 -15.12 9.04
N GLY A 304 -2.54 -15.65 9.89
CA GLY A 304 -3.07 -14.93 11.04
C GLY A 304 -2.00 -14.57 12.07
N ARG A 305 -1.03 -15.47 12.32
CA ARG A 305 0.13 -15.19 13.18
C ARG A 305 1.02 -14.09 12.59
N ALA A 306 1.24 -14.07 11.27
CA ALA A 306 2.00 -13.00 10.61
C ALA A 306 1.31 -11.64 10.75
N ALA A 307 -0.02 -11.60 10.66
CA ALA A 307 -0.80 -10.39 10.92
C ALA A 307 -0.67 -9.91 12.38
N GLN A 308 -0.70 -10.82 13.37
CA GLN A 308 -0.45 -10.47 14.77
C GLN A 308 0.96 -9.92 15.00
N ALA A 309 1.97 -10.51 14.36
CA ALA A 309 3.35 -9.98 14.40
C ALA A 309 3.44 -8.57 13.80
N ALA A 310 2.75 -8.30 12.70
CA ALA A 310 2.68 -6.97 12.11
C ALA A 310 1.98 -5.94 13.03
N VAL A 311 1.00 -6.35 13.83
CA VAL A 311 0.36 -5.49 14.85
C VAL A 311 1.35 -5.16 15.98
N LEU A 312 2.15 -6.12 16.43
CA LEU A 312 3.23 -5.88 17.41
C LEU A 312 4.27 -4.91 16.85
N MET A 313 4.70 -5.12 15.61
CA MET A 313 5.65 -4.26 14.92
C MET A 313 5.13 -2.82 14.81
N ASP A 314 3.85 -2.63 14.50
CA ASP A 314 3.24 -1.30 14.43
C ASP A 314 3.23 -0.60 15.81
N ARG A 315 3.05 -1.34 16.91
CA ARG A 315 3.19 -0.77 18.27
C ARG A 315 4.61 -0.26 18.54
N VAL A 316 5.63 -1.02 18.12
CA VAL A 316 7.04 -0.63 18.22
C VAL A 316 7.30 0.63 17.38
N LEU A 317 6.88 0.63 16.10
CA LEU A 317 7.07 1.76 15.19
C LEU A 317 6.42 3.04 15.72
N ASN A 318 5.18 2.94 16.23
CA ASN A 318 4.50 4.08 16.84
C ASN A 318 5.19 4.55 18.13
N PHE A 319 5.68 3.63 18.97
CA PHE A 319 6.45 3.99 20.15
C PHE A 319 7.72 4.76 19.78
N VAL A 320 8.51 4.25 18.83
CA VAL A 320 9.75 4.89 18.34
C VAL A 320 9.46 6.27 17.73
N GLY A 321 8.46 6.38 16.84
CA GLY A 321 8.11 7.68 16.25
C GLY A 321 7.65 8.73 17.27
N ASN A 322 7.01 8.29 18.37
CA ASN A 322 6.61 9.17 19.46
C ASN A 322 7.77 9.55 20.39
N LEU A 323 8.81 8.71 20.51
CA LEU A 323 10.02 9.03 21.28
C LEU A 323 10.76 10.23 20.68
N ASP A 324 10.94 10.24 19.36
CA ASP A 324 11.63 11.34 18.68
C ASP A 324 10.86 12.66 18.78
N SER A 325 9.54 12.59 18.85
CA SER A 325 8.67 13.76 19.00
C SER A 325 8.63 14.31 20.44
N ASN A 326 8.86 13.46 21.45
CA ASN A 326 8.70 13.77 22.87
C ASN A 326 9.99 13.64 23.70
N ALA A 327 11.17 13.69 23.06
CA ALA A 327 12.49 13.46 23.67
C ALA A 327 12.79 14.31 24.93
N ALA A 328 12.02 15.36 25.21
CA ALA A 328 12.14 16.20 26.40
C ALA A 328 11.54 15.60 27.70
N PHE A 329 10.80 14.49 27.64
CA PHE A 329 10.11 13.92 28.81
C PHE A 329 10.33 12.39 28.95
N LEU A 330 11.59 11.97 28.97
CA LEU A 330 11.96 10.56 29.22
C LEU A 330 11.80 10.24 30.72
N GLY A 331 10.65 9.70 31.10
CA GLY A 331 10.31 9.29 32.47
C GLY A 331 10.07 7.78 32.63
N GLN A 332 9.62 7.38 33.82
CA GLN A 332 9.31 5.98 34.20
C GLN A 332 8.25 5.31 33.32
N THR A 333 7.34 6.09 32.73
CA THR A 333 6.26 5.60 31.85
C THR A 333 6.80 4.98 30.57
N VAL A 334 7.80 5.62 29.94
CA VAL A 334 8.43 5.13 28.71
C VAL A 334 9.11 3.76 28.92
N LEU A 335 9.81 3.60 30.04
CA LEU A 335 10.45 2.33 30.39
C LEU A 335 9.39 1.25 30.65
N THR A 336 8.27 1.61 31.27
CA THR A 336 7.17 0.67 31.55
C THR A 336 6.52 0.20 30.24
N ASP A 337 6.23 1.13 29.32
CA ASP A 337 5.67 0.82 28.01
C ASP A 337 6.61 -0.09 27.20
N LEU A 338 7.92 0.18 27.22
CA LEU A 338 8.91 -0.66 26.55
C LEU A 338 8.98 -2.07 27.14
N THR A 339 8.93 -2.21 28.48
CA THR A 339 8.90 -3.52 29.13
C THR A 339 7.65 -4.32 28.79
N TYR A 340 6.51 -3.65 28.60
CA TYR A 340 5.27 -4.30 28.19
C TYR A 340 5.34 -4.78 26.74
N ILE A 341 5.86 -3.95 25.83
CA ILE A 341 6.06 -4.32 24.42
C ILE A 341 7.05 -5.49 24.30
N ASP A 342 8.17 -5.45 25.02
CA ASP A 342 9.14 -6.55 25.02
C ASP A 342 8.51 -7.85 25.55
N ALA A 343 7.78 -7.80 26.67
CA ALA A 343 7.09 -8.97 27.20
C ALA A 343 6.07 -9.56 26.20
N ASP A 344 5.31 -8.71 25.50
CA ASP A 344 4.37 -9.13 24.45
C ASP A 344 5.10 -9.82 23.28
N ILE A 345 6.23 -9.26 22.82
CA ILE A 345 7.05 -9.85 21.74
C ILE A 345 7.64 -11.20 22.16
N GLN A 346 8.23 -11.30 23.36
CA GLN A 346 8.81 -12.54 23.87
C GLN A 346 7.75 -13.64 24.04
N SER A 347 6.58 -13.29 24.58
CA SER A 347 5.44 -14.19 24.73
C SER A 347 4.94 -14.69 23.37
N PHE A 348 4.79 -13.78 22.40
CA PHE A 348 4.39 -14.12 21.04
C PHE A 348 5.41 -15.04 20.36
N LEU A 349 6.71 -14.73 20.49
CA LEU A 349 7.77 -15.54 19.88
C LEU A 349 7.82 -16.95 20.50
N SER A 350 7.72 -17.07 21.83
CA SER A 350 7.64 -18.37 22.52
C SER A 350 6.48 -19.20 21.96
N LEU A 351 5.30 -18.60 21.83
CA LEU A 351 4.13 -19.26 21.27
C LEU A 351 4.35 -19.74 19.84
N VAL A 352 4.85 -18.87 18.96
CA VAL A 352 5.00 -19.22 17.54
C VAL A 352 6.07 -20.30 17.38
N LEU A 353 7.17 -20.23 18.14
CA LEU A 353 8.22 -21.24 18.13
C LEU A 353 7.70 -22.59 18.64
N GLU A 354 6.85 -22.61 19.66
CA GLU A 354 6.18 -23.84 20.10
C GLU A 354 5.30 -24.45 18.99
N GLN A 355 4.55 -23.61 18.27
CA GLN A 355 3.73 -24.03 17.14
C GLN A 355 4.56 -24.50 15.92
N CYS A 356 5.81 -24.03 15.77
CA CYS A 356 6.72 -24.45 14.71
C CYS A 356 7.24 -25.89 14.89
N HIS A 357 7.16 -26.48 16.09
CA HIS A 357 7.74 -27.80 16.35
C HIS A 357 7.14 -28.88 15.44
N GLY A 358 7.87 -29.23 14.37
CA GLY A 358 7.51 -30.29 13.42
C GLY A 358 6.83 -29.84 12.14
N VAL A 359 6.54 -28.53 11.95
CA VAL A 359 5.85 -28.00 10.76
C VAL A 359 6.67 -26.92 10.07
N TRP A 360 7.35 -27.29 8.97
CA TRP A 360 8.15 -26.36 8.17
C TRP A 360 7.27 -25.46 7.28
N GLY A 361 7.62 -24.18 7.19
CA GLY A 361 7.06 -23.23 6.21
C GLY A 361 5.75 -22.55 6.61
N GLN A 362 4.99 -23.08 7.57
CA GLN A 362 3.69 -22.49 7.94
C GLN A 362 3.83 -21.21 8.75
N PHE A 363 4.78 -21.15 9.68
CA PHE A 363 4.91 -20.03 10.63
C PHE A 363 6.14 -19.16 10.40
N CYS A 364 7.01 -19.45 9.43
CA CYS A 364 8.26 -18.71 9.33
C CYS A 364 8.05 -17.25 8.89
N CYS A 365 6.91 -16.90 8.27
CA CYS A 365 6.55 -15.50 8.05
C CYS A 365 6.38 -14.78 9.39
N SER A 366 5.61 -15.39 10.30
CA SER A 366 5.33 -14.84 11.62
C SER A 366 6.60 -14.71 12.47
N VAL A 367 7.48 -15.71 12.41
CA VAL A 367 8.79 -15.67 13.08
C VAL A 367 9.67 -14.57 12.48
N ALA A 368 9.81 -14.52 11.15
CA ALA A 368 10.62 -13.51 10.48
C ALA A 368 10.10 -12.09 10.74
N THR A 369 8.78 -11.89 10.75
CA THR A 369 8.16 -10.61 11.10
C THR A 369 8.38 -10.26 12.57
N ALA A 370 8.29 -11.22 13.51
CA ALA A 370 8.48 -10.93 14.93
C ALA A 370 9.95 -10.71 15.34
N MET A 371 10.91 -11.23 14.57
CA MET A 371 12.35 -11.09 14.86
C MET A 371 12.97 -9.80 14.32
N LYS A 372 12.27 -9.08 13.43
CA LYS A 372 12.69 -7.74 12.98
C LYS A 372 12.11 -6.67 13.89
#